data_AF-A0A9W4LST8-F1
#
_entry.id   AF-A0A9W4LST8-F1
#
_cell.length_a   1.000
_cell.length_b   1.000
_cell.length_c   1.000
_cell.angle_alpha   90.00
_cell.angle_beta   90.00
_cell.angle_gamma   90.00
#
_symmetry.space_group_name_H-M   'P 1'
#
loop_
_entity.id
_entity.type
_entity.pdbx_description
1 polymer ?
#
loop_
_entity_poly.entity_id
_entity_poly.type
_entity_poly.pdbx_seq_one_letter_code
_entity_poly.pdbx_strand_id
1 'polypeptide(L)'
;MARPKYPSDEVDKTMVRFPPGLMDRIKTAAAENHRSMNAEIIARLESTFYAERNTKVIDFGGPDVISVEDLIEWLKERKATKP
;
A
#
# COMPACT_ATOMS: atom_id res chain seq x y z
N MET A 1 6.36 17.70 -39.48
CA MET A 1 5.02 17.68 -38.84
C MET A 1 5.21 17.42 -37.35
N ALA A 2 4.54 18.17 -36.46
CA ALA A 2 4.65 17.96 -35.02
C ALA A 2 3.89 16.70 -34.60
N ARG A 3 4.46 15.89 -33.70
CA ARG A 3 3.82 14.68 -33.16
C ARG A 3 2.59 15.07 -32.32
N PRO A 4 1.45 14.37 -32.44
CA PRO A 4 0.29 14.58 -31.58
C PRO A 4 0.59 14.23 -30.12
N LYS A 5 0.07 15.04 -29.18
CA LYS A 5 0.30 14.92 -27.74
C LYS A 5 -0.56 13.79 -27.17
N TYR A 6 0.05 12.84 -26.47
CA TYR A 6 -0.65 11.71 -25.83
C TYR A 6 -0.85 11.98 -24.34
N PRO A 7 -1.86 11.38 -23.68
CA PRO A 7 -2.02 11.49 -22.21
C PRO A 7 -0.77 11.05 -21.44
N SER A 8 0.00 10.12 -22.00
CA SER A 8 1.29 9.68 -21.45
C SER A 8 2.40 10.74 -21.55
N ASP A 9 2.18 11.88 -22.21
CA ASP A 9 3.11 13.01 -22.26
C ASP A 9 2.87 14.01 -21.13
N GLU A 10 1.75 13.90 -20.40
CA GLU A 10 1.40 14.77 -19.27
C GLU A 10 1.73 14.16 -17.90
N VAL A 11 2.21 12.91 -17.87
CA VAL A 11 2.59 12.22 -16.63
C VAL A 11 4.05 12.46 -16.25
N ASP A 12 4.30 12.58 -14.95
CA ASP A 12 5.65 12.65 -14.39
C ASP A 12 6.41 11.35 -14.65
N LYS A 13 7.63 11.48 -15.18
CA LYS A 13 8.50 10.34 -15.54
C LYS A 13 9.78 10.42 -14.74
N THR A 14 10.19 9.29 -14.19
CA THR A 14 11.48 9.14 -13.51
C THR A 14 12.18 7.87 -13.95
N MET A 15 13.52 7.90 -13.96
CA MET A 15 14.35 6.75 -14.28
C MET A 15 14.73 6.03 -12.99
N VAL A 16 14.24 4.80 -12.82
CA VAL A 16 14.53 3.96 -11.65
C VAL A 16 15.62 2.96 -11.99
N ARG A 17 16.65 2.86 -11.13
CA ARG A 17 17.69 1.84 -11.22
C ARG A 17 17.35 0.70 -10.26
N PHE A 18 17.09 -0.48 -10.80
CA PHE A 18 16.76 -1.66 -10.00
C PHE A 18 18.01 -2.45 -9.63
N PRO A 19 18.09 -2.99 -8.40
CA PRO A 19 19.08 -4.00 -8.05
C PRO A 19 18.89 -5.28 -8.88
N PRO A 20 19.92 -6.13 -8.99
CA PRO A 20 19.87 -7.35 -9.80
C PRO A 20 18.70 -8.26 -9.39
N GLY A 21 17.98 -8.77 -10.38
CA GLY A 21 16.84 -9.67 -10.21
C GLY A 21 15.53 -9.03 -9.73
N LEU A 22 15.53 -7.77 -9.27
CA LEU A 22 14.29 -7.12 -8.81
C LEU A 22 13.33 -6.85 -9.98
N MET A 23 13.86 -6.49 -11.14
CA MET A 23 13.05 -6.24 -12.33
C MET A 23 12.28 -7.49 -12.78
N ASP A 24 12.92 -8.66 -12.74
CA ASP A 24 12.27 -9.93 -13.07
C ASP A 24 11.18 -10.30 -12.05
N ARG A 25 11.45 -10.07 -10.75
CA ARG A 25 10.45 -10.28 -9.69
C ARG A 25 9.21 -9.41 -9.89
N ILE A 26 9.38 -8.15 -10.27
CA ILE A 26 8.25 -7.25 -10.55
C ILE A 26 7.51 -7.72 -11.80
N LYS A 27 8.23 -8.17 -12.83
CA LYS A 27 7.62 -8.68 -14.07
C LYS A 27 6.75 -9.91 -13.82
N THR A 28 7.22 -10.85 -13.02
CA THR A 28 6.44 -12.04 -12.61
C THR A 28 5.18 -11.63 -11.84
N ALA A 29 5.32 -10.77 -10.83
CA ALA A 29 4.17 -10.30 -10.05
C ALA A 29 3.15 -9.54 -10.88
N ALA A 30 3.60 -8.73 -11.85
CA ALA A 30 2.72 -8.02 -12.76
C ALA A 30 1.92 -8.99 -13.65
N ALA A 31 2.54 -10.07 -14.13
CA ALA A 31 1.87 -11.10 -14.91
C ALA A 31 0.83 -11.87 -14.08
N GLU A 32 1.16 -12.23 -12.84
CA GLU A 32 0.23 -12.87 -11.90
C GLU A 32 -0.97 -11.97 -11.56
N ASN A 33 -0.74 -10.66 -11.43
CA ASN A 33 -1.78 -9.68 -11.13
C ASN A 33 -2.54 -9.17 -12.37
N HIS A 34 -2.25 -9.70 -13.57
CA HIS A 34 -2.82 -9.25 -14.84
C HIS A 34 -2.65 -7.73 -15.10
N ARG A 35 -1.50 -7.18 -14.74
CA ARG A 35 -1.16 -5.75 -14.84
C ARG A 35 0.08 -5.53 -15.70
N SER A 36 0.23 -4.31 -16.21
CA SER A 36 1.51 -3.89 -16.77
C SER A 36 2.54 -3.76 -15.64
N MET A 37 3.82 -3.89 -15.98
CA MET A 37 4.91 -3.69 -15.03
C MET A 37 4.84 -2.31 -14.35
N ASN A 38 4.47 -1.27 -15.10
CA ASN A 38 4.29 0.08 -14.55
C ASN A 38 3.13 0.12 -13.53
N ALA A 39 2.00 -0.52 -13.85
CA ALA A 39 0.85 -0.59 -12.94
C ALA A 39 1.17 -1.37 -11.66
N GLU A 40 1.99 -2.42 -11.74
CA GLU A 40 2.46 -3.16 -10.56
C GLU A 40 3.39 -2.32 -9.67
N ILE A 41 4.32 -1.56 -10.27
CA ILE A 41 5.19 -0.64 -9.53
C ILE A 41 4.35 0.40 -8.77
N ILE A 42 3.40 1.04 -9.46
CA ILE A 42 2.51 2.04 -8.85
C ILE A 42 1.70 1.42 -7.71
N ALA A 43 1.08 0.26 -7.95
CA ALA A 43 0.25 -0.40 -6.94
C ALA A 43 1.05 -0.75 -5.67
N ARG A 44 2.31 -1.17 -5.81
CA ARG A 44 3.19 -1.43 -4.66
C ARG A 44 3.52 -0.16 -3.89
N LEU A 45 3.85 0.94 -4.59
CA LEU A 45 4.14 2.22 -3.96
C LEU A 45 2.92 2.79 -3.22
N GLU A 46 1.74 2.75 -3.84
CA GLU A 46 0.50 3.19 -3.21
C GLU A 46 0.16 2.36 -1.97
N SER A 47 0.32 1.03 -2.05
CA SER A 47 0.11 0.12 -0.92
C SER A 47 1.04 0.45 0.26
N THR A 48 2.33 0.72 0.00
CA THR A 48 3.27 1.08 1.06
C THR A 48 2.92 2.42 1.71
N PHE A 49 2.54 3.44 0.93
CA PHE A 49 2.11 4.73 1.51
C PHE A 49 0.80 4.61 2.28
N TYR A 50 -0.13 3.75 1.84
CA TYR A 50 -1.36 3.49 2.57
C TYR A 50 -1.11 2.79 3.90
N ALA A 51 -0.23 1.78 3.92
CA ALA A 51 0.17 1.08 5.13
C ALA A 51 0.87 2.03 6.13
N GLU A 52 1.78 2.88 5.65
CA GLU A 52 2.43 3.92 6.48
C GLU A 52 1.42 4.92 7.06
N ARG A 53 0.37 5.29 6.32
CA ARG A 53 -0.67 6.20 6.82
C ARG A 53 -1.60 5.56 7.85
N ASN A 54 -1.88 4.27 7.70
CA ASN A 54 -2.75 3.52 8.61
C ASN A 54 -2.05 2.95 9.83
N THR A 55 -0.72 3.03 9.92
CA THR A 55 0.03 2.80 11.17
C THR A 55 -0.08 3.99 12.13
N LYS A 56 -1.24 4.64 12.19
CA LYS A 56 -1.57 5.43 13.37
C LYS A 56 -1.88 4.43 14.46
N VAL A 57 -0.89 4.14 15.29
CA VAL A 57 -1.11 3.52 16.59
C VAL A 57 -2.22 4.34 17.25
N ILE A 58 -3.39 3.74 17.41
CA ILE A 58 -4.45 4.35 18.20
C ILE A 58 -3.97 4.16 19.63
N ASP A 59 -3.31 5.19 20.17
CA ASP A 59 -2.93 5.21 21.58
C ASP A 59 -4.21 5.25 22.41
N PHE A 60 -4.64 4.08 22.88
CA PHE A 60 -5.76 3.95 23.79
C PHE A 60 -5.37 4.26 25.24
N GLY A 61 -4.16 4.78 25.50
CA GLY A 61 -3.65 5.09 26.84
C GLY A 61 -3.37 3.85 27.68
N GLY A 62 -3.18 2.69 27.02
CA GLY A 62 -2.87 1.41 27.65
C GLY A 62 -1.47 0.91 27.27
N PRO A 63 -0.88 -0.02 28.04
CA PRO A 63 0.42 -0.57 27.73
C PRO A 63 0.33 -1.46 26.48
N ASP A 64 1.14 -1.11 25.47
CA ASP A 64 1.50 -1.91 24.31
C ASP A 64 0.46 -2.18 23.21
N VAL A 65 1.02 -2.52 22.04
CA VAL A 65 0.34 -2.99 20.83
C VAL A 65 -0.36 -4.31 21.14
N ILE A 66 -1.69 -4.30 21.14
CA ILE A 66 -2.52 -5.50 21.30
C ILE A 66 -2.87 -6.12 19.95
N SER A 67 -3.10 -7.44 19.92
CA SER A 67 -3.58 -8.12 18.72
C SER A 67 -4.98 -7.65 18.33
N VAL A 68 -5.36 -7.87 17.06
CA VAL A 68 -6.70 -7.48 16.58
C VAL A 68 -7.78 -8.30 17.30
N GLU A 69 -7.48 -9.57 17.61
CA GLU A 69 -8.35 -10.46 18.36
C GLU A 69 -8.63 -9.93 19.77
N ASP A 70 -7.60 -9.52 20.51
CA ASP A 70 -7.72 -8.97 21.86
C ASP A 70 -8.49 -7.63 21.85
N LEU A 71 -8.27 -6.79 20.83
CA LEU A 71 -9.01 -5.53 20.66
C LEU A 71 -10.52 -5.78 20.45
N ILE A 72 -10.87 -6.80 19.67
CA ILE A 72 -12.27 -7.17 19.41
C ILE A 72 -12.96 -7.65 20.69
N GLU A 73 -12.27 -8.44 21.52
CA GLU A 73 -12.79 -8.87 22.83
C GLU A 73 -13.02 -7.68 23.75
N TRP A 74 -12.03 -6.80 23.90
CA TRP A 74 -12.12 -5.59 24.71
C TRP A 74 -13.29 -4.67 24.29
N LEU A 75 -13.51 -4.49 22.99
CA LEU A 75 -14.64 -3.68 22.48
C LEU A 75 -16.00 -4.29 22.83
N LYS A 76 -16.12 -5.62 22.85
CA LYS A 76 -17.35 -6.32 23.21
C LYS A 76 -17.69 -6.11 24.70
N GLU A 77 -16.69 -6.16 25.56
CA GLU A 77 -16.86 -5.96 27.01
C GLU A 77 -17.24 -4.51 27.36
N ARG A 78 -16.65 -3.51 26.69
CA ARG A 78 -16.98 -2.08 26.94
C ARG A 78 -18.37 -1.68 26.45
N LYS A 79 -18.94 -2.37 25.45
CA LYS A 79 -20.33 -2.14 25.01
C LYS A 79 -21.36 -2.74 25.97
N ALA A 80 -20.97 -3.73 26.78
CA ALA A 80 -21.84 -4.32 27.81
C ALA A 80 -21.94 -3.48 29.10
N THR A 81 -21.14 -2.43 29.23
CA THR A 81 -21.01 -1.58 30.44
C THR A 81 -21.41 -0.12 30.18
N LYS A 82 -22.30 0.13 29.23
CA LYS A 82 -23.02 1.40 29.16
C LYS A 82 -24.40 1.21 29.82
N PRO A 83 -24.78 2.04 30.82
CA PRO A 83 -26.12 2.00 31.40
C PRO A 83 -27.20 2.37 30.38
#